data_AF-A0A3B9AEK6-F1
#
_entry.id   AF-A0A3B9AEK6-F1
#
_cell.length_a   1.000
_cell.length_b   1.000
_cell.length_c   1.000
_cell.angle_alpha   90.00
_cell.angle_beta   90.00
_cell.angle_gamma   90.00
#
_symmetry.space_group_name_H-M   'P 1'
#
loop_
_entity.id
_entity.type
_entity.pdbx_description
1 polymer ?
#
loop_
_entity_poly.entity_id
_entity_poly.type
_entity_poly.pdbx_seq_one_letter_code
_entity_poly.pdbx_strand_id
1 'polypeptide(L)'
;PPEDDVTTAWGEWRRRHPETRVLSLDTGHRRDYGEGVAYRDYFASDALMFSTPFQDKRLKNKREVLALRFFAAPDEQLAIDTEYLKLHPVFHHQIGQQKFVVLTDKTGANRVYDPGQITLVSYDGIDTVVDAEGTAWRIGEAALTSEQGQSLPSLPYHRAFWFGWLAAYPETRLIK
;
A
#
# COMPACT_ATOMS: atom_id res chain seq x y z
N PRO A 1 -15.24 -11.60 3.01
CA PRO A 1 -13.88 -11.88 2.50
C PRO A 1 -12.99 -10.68 2.86
N PRO A 2 -11.72 -10.88 3.27
CA PRO A 2 -10.80 -9.75 3.31
C PRO A 2 -10.60 -9.26 1.87
N GLU A 3 -10.80 -7.96 1.64
CA GLU A 3 -10.58 -7.32 0.35
C GLU A 3 -9.20 -6.65 0.38
N ASP A 4 -8.40 -6.91 -0.65
CA ASP A 4 -7.09 -6.29 -0.83
C ASP A 4 -7.29 -4.89 -1.45
N ASP A 5 -6.93 -3.83 -0.73
CA ASP A 5 -7.01 -2.46 -1.25
C ASP A 5 -5.66 -2.01 -1.84
N VAL A 6 -5.49 -2.18 -3.15
CA VAL A 6 -4.32 -1.67 -3.88
C VAL A 6 -4.59 -0.24 -4.36
N THR A 7 -3.79 0.74 -3.93
CA THR A 7 -3.76 2.08 -4.55
C THR A 7 -2.55 2.22 -5.46
N THR A 8 -2.76 2.67 -6.69
CA THR A 8 -1.71 2.93 -7.68
C THR A 8 -1.99 4.25 -8.41
N ALA A 9 -0.97 4.85 -9.00
CA ALA A 9 -1.17 5.99 -9.90
C ALA A 9 -1.86 5.54 -11.20
N TRP A 10 -2.70 6.40 -11.78
CA TRP A 10 -3.40 6.10 -13.03
C TRP A 10 -2.47 5.68 -14.18
N GLY A 11 -1.33 6.36 -14.32
CA GLY A 11 -0.34 6.04 -15.34
C GLY A 11 0.22 4.63 -15.21
N GLU A 12 0.47 4.19 -13.97
CA GLU A 12 0.98 2.85 -13.70
C GLU A 12 -0.09 1.77 -13.90
N TRP A 13 -1.33 2.05 -13.51
CA TRP A 13 -2.46 1.18 -13.85
C TRP A 13 -2.61 0.99 -15.35
N ARG A 14 -2.66 2.08 -16.12
CA ARG A 14 -2.83 2.06 -17.58
C ARG A 14 -1.67 1.33 -18.28
N ARG A 15 -0.45 1.41 -17.74
CA ARG A 15 0.70 0.67 -18.27
C ARG A 15 0.51 -0.84 -18.14
N ARG A 16 -0.06 -1.32 -17.03
CA ARG A 16 -0.31 -2.74 -16.75
C ARG A 16 -1.59 -3.27 -17.39
N HIS A 17 -2.60 -2.41 -17.55
CA HIS A 17 -3.94 -2.75 -18.04
C HIS A 17 -4.35 -1.82 -19.20
N PRO A 18 -3.67 -1.87 -20.35
CA PRO A 18 -3.86 -0.93 -21.47
C PRO A 18 -5.26 -0.96 -22.08
N GLU A 19 -6.01 -2.05 -21.88
CA GLU A 19 -7.39 -2.25 -22.33
C GLU A 19 -8.45 -1.60 -21.43
N THR A 20 -8.06 -1.08 -20.26
CA THR A 20 -8.98 -0.39 -19.35
C THR A 20 -9.65 0.79 -20.04
N ARG A 21 -10.98 0.86 -19.95
CA ARG A 21 -11.77 1.99 -20.48
C ARG A 21 -12.15 2.93 -19.34
N VAL A 22 -12.01 4.24 -19.56
CA VAL A 22 -12.47 5.29 -18.65
C VAL A 22 -13.61 6.09 -19.26
N LEU A 23 -14.48 6.66 -18.41
CA LEU A 23 -15.53 7.58 -18.84
C LEU A 23 -14.93 8.92 -19.27
N SER A 24 -15.55 9.57 -20.26
CA SER A 24 -15.16 10.89 -20.72
C SER A 24 -15.37 11.95 -19.62
N LEU A 25 -14.45 12.90 -19.51
CA LEU A 25 -14.61 14.09 -18.66
C LEU A 25 -15.57 15.12 -19.27
N ASP A 26 -15.83 15.03 -20.58
CA ASP A 26 -16.84 15.84 -21.27
C ASP A 26 -18.23 15.24 -21.03
N THR A 27 -18.80 15.60 -19.88
CA THR A 27 -20.11 15.13 -19.41
C THR A 27 -21.23 16.13 -19.70
N GLY A 28 -20.94 17.26 -20.36
CA GLY A 28 -21.89 18.36 -20.56
C GLY A 28 -22.16 19.24 -19.33
N HIS A 29 -21.44 19.03 -18.22
CA HIS A 29 -21.57 19.82 -16.98
C HIS A 29 -20.35 20.72 -16.72
N ARG A 30 -20.58 21.91 -16.15
CA ARG A 30 -19.54 22.89 -15.79
C ARG A 30 -18.93 22.58 -14.41
N ARG A 31 -18.37 21.38 -14.26
CA ARG A 31 -17.64 20.98 -13.06
C ARG A 31 -16.21 20.64 -13.43
N ASP A 32 -15.25 21.18 -12.68
CA ASP A 32 -13.85 20.85 -12.87
C ASP A 32 -13.55 19.50 -12.21
N TYR A 33 -13.39 18.48 -13.05
CA TYR A 33 -13.04 17.11 -12.66
C TYR A 33 -11.52 16.88 -12.69
N GLY A 34 -10.72 17.94 -12.79
CA GLY A 34 -9.27 17.86 -12.68
C GLY A 34 -8.84 17.22 -11.37
N GLU A 35 -7.79 16.40 -11.44
CA GLU A 35 -7.24 15.69 -10.29
C GLU A 35 -6.89 16.68 -9.16
N GLY A 36 -7.38 16.40 -7.95
CA GLY A 36 -7.13 17.21 -6.75
C GLY A 36 -7.90 18.54 -6.67
N VAL A 37 -8.62 18.98 -7.70
CA VAL A 37 -9.29 20.30 -7.73
C VAL A 37 -10.34 20.44 -6.64
N ALA A 38 -11.14 19.40 -6.39
CA ALA A 38 -12.26 19.45 -5.45
C ALA A 38 -11.85 19.56 -3.97
N TYR A 39 -10.60 19.21 -3.62
CA TYR A 39 -10.13 19.13 -2.23
C TYR A 39 -8.74 19.72 -2.01
N ARG A 40 -8.21 20.49 -2.97
CA ARG A 40 -6.84 21.03 -2.94
C ARG A 40 -6.52 21.75 -1.63
N ASP A 41 -7.39 22.68 -1.22
CA ASP A 41 -7.17 23.51 -0.03
C ASP A 41 -7.24 22.67 1.27
N TYR A 42 -8.04 21.59 1.24
CA TYR A 42 -8.08 20.65 2.35
C TYR A 42 -6.77 19.87 2.47
N PHE A 43 -6.24 19.33 1.37
CA PHE A 43 -4.97 18.58 1.40
C PHE A 43 -3.74 19.47 1.65
N ALA A 44 -3.84 20.79 1.48
CA ALA A 44 -2.75 21.74 1.68
C ALA A 44 -2.35 21.97 3.16
N SER A 45 -3.15 21.50 4.12
CA SER A 45 -2.87 21.65 5.55
C SER A 45 -3.01 20.32 6.30
N ASP A 46 -2.41 20.22 7.49
CA ASP A 46 -2.60 19.04 8.36
C ASP A 46 -3.89 19.11 9.22
N ALA A 47 -4.68 20.17 9.02
CA ALA A 47 -5.94 20.35 9.74
C ALA A 47 -7.00 19.36 9.26
N LEU A 48 -7.70 18.74 10.21
CA LEU A 48 -8.78 17.80 9.91
C LEU A 48 -10.10 18.55 9.70
N MET A 49 -10.93 18.05 8.78
CA MET A 49 -12.28 18.58 8.58
C MET A 49 -13.19 18.24 9.76
N PHE A 50 -12.89 17.12 10.44
CA PHE A 50 -13.51 16.69 11.69
C PHE A 50 -12.43 16.29 12.69
N SER A 51 -12.46 16.85 13.88
CA SER A 51 -11.45 16.58 14.92
C SER A 51 -11.51 15.13 15.40
N THR A 52 -10.36 14.48 15.53
CA THR A 52 -10.22 13.22 16.27
C THR A 52 -9.86 13.51 17.72
N PRO A 53 -10.37 12.73 18.70
CA PRO A 53 -10.00 12.90 20.11
C PRO A 53 -8.54 12.51 20.39
N PHE A 54 -7.90 11.80 19.47
CA PHE A 54 -6.52 11.35 19.56
C PHE A 54 -5.58 12.40 18.97
N GLN A 55 -4.63 12.87 19.78
CA GLN A 55 -3.50 13.69 19.34
C GLN A 55 -2.24 12.83 19.42
N ASP A 56 -1.64 12.57 18.27
CA ASP A 56 -0.43 11.77 18.16
C ASP A 56 0.58 12.49 17.28
N LYS A 57 1.79 12.65 17.80
CA LYS A 57 2.87 13.40 17.13
C LYS A 57 3.88 12.48 16.43
N ARG A 58 3.64 11.16 16.40
CA ARG A 58 4.56 10.21 15.75
C ARG A 58 4.61 10.45 14.24
N LEU A 59 3.49 10.83 13.63
CA LEU A 59 3.33 11.25 12.23
C LEU A 59 2.35 12.43 12.13
N LYS A 60 2.40 13.16 11.01
CA LYS A 60 1.38 14.16 10.64
C LYS A 60 0.02 13.47 10.46
N ASN A 61 -1.08 14.16 10.73
CA ASN A 61 -2.42 13.58 10.63
C ASN A 61 -2.68 12.98 9.25
N LYS A 62 -2.35 13.71 8.19
CA LYS A 62 -2.57 13.28 6.80
C LYS A 62 -1.40 12.50 6.21
N ARG A 63 -0.45 12.01 7.03
CA ARG A 63 0.57 11.09 6.54
C ARG A 63 -0.10 9.77 6.14
N GLU A 64 0.14 9.30 4.92
CA GLU A 64 -0.33 7.99 4.50
C GLU A 64 0.50 6.87 5.13
N VAL A 65 -0.17 5.83 5.59
CA VAL A 65 0.42 4.62 6.14
C VAL A 65 -0.11 3.39 5.40
N LEU A 66 0.75 2.38 5.28
CA LEU A 66 0.34 1.03 4.96
C LEU A 66 -0.12 0.36 6.26
N ALA A 67 -1.39 0.02 6.34
CA ALA A 67 -2.02 -0.55 7.51
C ALA A 67 -2.23 -2.05 7.34
N LEU A 68 -1.71 -2.84 8.28
CA LEU A 68 -1.67 -4.29 8.24
C LEU A 68 -2.40 -4.88 9.44
N ARG A 69 -3.30 -5.82 9.13
CA ARG A 69 -4.05 -6.64 10.08
C ARG A 69 -4.19 -8.03 9.51
N PHE A 70 -3.75 -9.03 10.26
CA PHE A 70 -3.81 -10.42 9.84
C PHE A 70 -4.66 -11.23 10.80
N PHE A 71 -5.44 -12.18 10.27
CA PHE A 71 -6.25 -13.09 11.09
C PHE A 71 -5.39 -13.91 12.07
N ALA A 72 -4.15 -14.21 11.70
CA ALA A 72 -3.22 -14.95 12.55
C ALA A 72 -2.69 -14.14 13.75
N ALA A 73 -2.88 -12.82 13.76
CA ALA A 73 -2.46 -11.92 14.84
C ALA A 73 -3.50 -10.79 15.03
N PRO A 74 -4.73 -11.11 15.48
CA PRO A 74 -5.85 -10.18 15.47
C PRO A 74 -5.65 -8.97 16.39
N ASP A 75 -4.89 -9.16 17.47
CA ASP A 75 -4.60 -8.13 18.48
C ASP A 75 -3.38 -7.27 18.14
N GLU A 76 -2.68 -7.58 17.04
CA GLU A 76 -1.52 -6.82 16.60
C GLU A 76 -1.85 -6.03 15.33
N GLN A 77 -1.98 -4.70 15.47
CA GLN A 77 -2.17 -3.80 14.33
C GLN A 77 -0.91 -3.01 14.05
N LEU A 78 -0.44 -3.06 12.81
CA LEU A 78 0.77 -2.39 12.38
C LEU A 78 0.44 -1.32 11.33
N ALA A 79 0.97 -0.12 11.55
CA ALA A 79 1.09 0.91 10.53
C ALA A 79 2.55 1.04 10.11
N ILE A 80 2.80 1.20 8.82
CA ILE A 80 4.13 1.50 8.29
C ILE A 80 4.04 2.81 7.51
N ASP A 81 4.92 3.78 7.81
CA ASP A 81 5.02 5.03 7.06
C ASP A 81 5.34 4.73 5.58
N THR A 82 4.53 5.27 4.67
CA THR A 82 4.74 5.11 3.24
C THR A 82 6.05 5.75 2.75
N GLU A 83 6.56 6.78 3.43
CA GLU A 83 7.88 7.35 3.10
C GLU A 83 9.03 6.43 3.54
N TYR A 84 8.89 5.75 4.68
CA TYR A 84 9.83 4.71 5.07
C TYR A 84 9.85 3.58 4.03
N LEU A 85 8.68 3.13 3.57
CA LEU A 85 8.56 2.09 2.55
C LEU A 85 9.12 2.49 1.19
N LYS A 86 9.06 3.76 0.81
CA LYS A 86 9.73 4.25 -0.42
C LYS A 86 11.25 4.13 -0.35
N LEU A 87 11.83 4.30 0.83
CA LEU A 87 13.27 4.12 1.06
C LEU A 87 13.67 2.64 1.17
N HIS A 88 12.71 1.74 1.41
CA HIS A 88 12.89 0.30 1.57
C HIS A 88 11.97 -0.46 0.59
N PRO A 89 12.29 -0.46 -0.72
CA PRO A 89 11.40 -0.98 -1.76
C PRO A 89 11.12 -2.48 -1.64
N VAL A 90 11.96 -3.22 -0.92
CA VAL A 90 11.72 -4.60 -0.47
C VAL A 90 11.85 -4.60 1.05
N PHE A 91 10.74 -4.67 1.76
CA PHE A 91 10.71 -4.61 3.22
C PHE A 91 10.10 -5.88 3.81
N HIS A 92 10.92 -6.68 4.50
CA HIS A 92 10.49 -7.90 5.19
C HIS A 92 10.19 -7.62 6.66
N HIS A 93 9.10 -8.15 7.17
CA HIS A 93 8.77 -8.10 8.58
C HIS A 93 7.81 -9.21 8.98
N GLN A 94 7.44 -9.27 10.26
CA GLN A 94 6.47 -10.21 10.78
C GLN A 94 5.60 -9.58 11.87
N ILE A 95 4.36 -10.01 11.96
CA ILE A 95 3.42 -9.71 13.05
C ILE A 95 2.96 -11.05 13.62
N GLY A 96 3.18 -11.29 14.92
CA GLY A 96 3.03 -12.62 15.49
C GLY A 96 3.82 -13.67 14.70
N GLN A 97 3.12 -14.66 14.14
CA GLN A 97 3.68 -15.70 13.26
C GLN A 97 3.54 -15.39 11.76
N GLN A 98 2.77 -14.35 11.39
CA GLN A 98 2.58 -13.99 9.99
C GLN A 98 3.80 -13.21 9.49
N LYS A 99 4.60 -13.85 8.64
CA LYS A 99 5.62 -13.17 7.85
C LYS A 99 4.97 -12.43 6.69
N PHE A 100 5.56 -11.33 6.30
CA PHE A 100 5.14 -10.62 5.09
C PHE A 100 6.32 -9.86 4.49
N VAL A 101 6.21 -9.62 3.19
CA VAL A 101 7.09 -8.72 2.46
C VAL A 101 6.25 -7.63 1.81
N VAL A 102 6.68 -6.38 1.97
CA VAL A 102 6.11 -5.23 1.28
C VAL A 102 7.02 -4.89 0.11
N LEU A 103 6.44 -4.84 -1.08
CA LEU A 103 7.07 -4.34 -2.29
C LEU A 103 6.55 -2.95 -2.59
N THR A 104 7.45 -1.97 -2.72
CA THR A 104 7.09 -0.58 -3.01
C THR A 104 7.65 -0.16 -4.35
N ASP A 105 6.78 0.22 -5.28
CA ASP A 105 7.19 0.66 -6.60
C ASP A 105 7.63 2.14 -6.61
N LYS A 106 8.12 2.62 -7.76
CA LYS A 106 8.64 3.99 -7.90
C LYS A 106 7.57 5.07 -7.72
N THR A 107 6.30 4.73 -7.85
CA THR A 107 5.18 5.64 -7.59
C THR A 107 4.80 5.68 -6.11
N GLY A 108 5.34 4.75 -5.30
CA GLY A 108 4.99 4.58 -3.90
C GLY A 108 3.77 3.68 -3.70
N ALA A 109 3.32 2.93 -4.72
CA ALA A 109 2.30 1.91 -4.53
C ALA A 109 2.94 0.73 -3.79
N ASN A 110 2.21 0.20 -2.81
CA ASN A 110 2.66 -0.92 -1.98
C ASN A 110 1.89 -2.17 -2.39
N ARG A 111 2.54 -3.34 -2.29
CA ARG A 111 1.91 -4.66 -2.40
C ARG A 111 2.48 -5.55 -1.32
N VAL A 112 1.65 -6.39 -0.73
CA VAL A 112 2.03 -7.22 0.42
C VAL A 112 1.80 -8.67 0.07
N TYR A 113 2.82 -9.49 0.29
CA TYR A 113 2.78 -10.92 -0.01
C TYR A 113 3.23 -11.73 1.20
N ASP A 114 2.77 -12.97 1.31
CA ASP A 114 3.34 -13.96 2.22
C ASP A 114 4.57 -14.60 1.54
N PRO A 115 5.80 -14.32 2.01
CA PRO A 115 7.00 -14.87 1.40
C PRO A 115 7.20 -16.36 1.73
N GLY A 116 6.47 -16.93 2.70
CA GLY A 116 6.75 -18.26 3.24
C GLY A 116 8.18 -18.37 3.77
N GLN A 117 9.03 -19.05 3.01
CA GLN A 117 10.47 -19.19 3.30
C GLN A 117 11.37 -18.46 2.28
N ILE A 118 10.80 -17.85 1.25
CA ILE A 118 11.53 -17.16 0.19
C ILE A 118 12.01 -15.81 0.68
N THR A 119 13.29 -15.50 0.46
CA THR A 119 13.85 -14.18 0.78
C THR A 119 13.99 -13.35 -0.49
N LEU A 120 13.04 -12.43 -0.72
CA LEU A 120 13.12 -11.46 -1.82
C LEU A 120 14.20 -10.42 -1.51
N VAL A 121 15.14 -10.19 -2.43
CA VAL A 121 16.31 -9.31 -2.20
C VAL A 121 16.35 -8.09 -3.12
N SER A 122 15.67 -8.13 -4.27
CA SER A 122 15.62 -6.97 -5.17
C SER A 122 14.29 -6.87 -5.90
N TYR A 123 13.89 -5.65 -6.22
CA TYR A 123 12.70 -5.33 -6.99
C TYR A 123 13.04 -4.20 -7.97
N ASP A 124 12.71 -4.39 -9.25
CA ASP A 124 12.97 -3.40 -10.31
C ASP A 124 12.06 -2.15 -10.21
N GLY A 125 11.07 -2.19 -9.33
CA GLY A 125 10.07 -1.14 -9.13
C GLY A 125 8.97 -1.14 -10.20
N ILE A 126 8.84 -2.23 -10.97
CA ILE A 126 7.93 -2.37 -12.10
C ILE A 126 7.13 -3.67 -11.98
N ASP A 127 7.74 -4.82 -12.25
CA ASP A 127 7.03 -6.11 -12.24
C ASP A 127 7.90 -7.32 -11.87
N THR A 128 9.22 -7.14 -11.76
CA THR A 128 10.16 -8.25 -11.55
C THR A 128 10.86 -8.11 -10.21
N VAL A 129 10.77 -9.16 -9.41
CA VAL A 129 11.39 -9.31 -8.10
C VAL A 129 12.35 -10.49 -8.16
N VAL A 130 13.50 -10.41 -7.49
CA VAL A 130 14.48 -11.50 -7.46
C VAL A 130 14.70 -11.94 -6.01
N ASP A 131 14.73 -13.25 -5.79
CA ASP A 131 15.06 -13.83 -4.48
C ASP A 131 16.57 -14.01 -4.27
N ALA A 132 16.96 -14.42 -3.06
CA ALA A 132 18.35 -14.62 -2.67
C ALA A 132 19.05 -15.71 -3.50
N GLU A 133 18.28 -16.64 -4.08
CA GLU A 133 18.73 -17.72 -4.94
C GLU A 133 18.89 -17.29 -6.40
N GLY A 134 18.45 -16.08 -6.75
CA GLY A 134 18.52 -15.53 -8.11
C GLY A 134 17.31 -15.87 -9.00
N THR A 135 16.25 -16.44 -8.44
CA THR A 135 15.00 -16.75 -9.16
C THR A 135 14.21 -15.47 -9.38
N ALA A 136 13.72 -15.29 -10.61
CA ALA A 136 12.84 -14.18 -10.95
C ALA A 136 11.37 -14.51 -10.64
N TRP A 137 10.70 -13.54 -10.02
CA TRP A 137 9.29 -13.57 -9.65
C TRP A 137 8.56 -12.40 -10.32
N ARG A 138 7.35 -12.66 -10.83
CA ARG A 138 6.50 -11.65 -11.48
C ARG A 138 5.39 -11.21 -10.54
N ILE A 139 5.17 -9.89 -10.49
CA ILE A 139 4.07 -9.28 -9.75
C ILE A 139 2.74 -9.58 -10.42
N GLY A 140 1.85 -10.26 -9.69
CA GLY A 140 0.43 -10.37 -9.97
C GLY A 140 -0.41 -9.74 -8.86
N GLU A 141 -1.70 -9.56 -9.12
CA GLU A 141 -2.65 -9.03 -8.13
C GLU A 141 -2.85 -10.00 -6.97
N ALA A 142 -3.11 -11.28 -7.26
CA ALA A 142 -3.37 -12.31 -6.25
C ALA A 142 -2.11 -12.99 -5.70
N ALA A 143 -0.98 -12.90 -6.41
CA ALA A 143 0.26 -13.56 -6.01
C ALA A 143 1.49 -13.03 -6.77
N LEU A 144 2.68 -13.22 -6.19
CA LEU A 144 3.93 -13.28 -6.96
C LEU A 144 4.10 -14.69 -7.55
N THR A 145 4.49 -14.79 -8.81
CA THR A 145 4.71 -16.08 -9.48
C THR A 145 6.13 -16.21 -9.99
N SER A 146 6.79 -17.32 -9.68
CA SER A 146 8.10 -17.63 -10.27
C SER A 146 7.94 -18.31 -11.62
N GLU A 147 9.00 -18.26 -12.44
CA GLU A 147 9.06 -19.03 -13.70
C GLU A 147 8.97 -20.55 -13.48
N GLN A 148 9.27 -21.01 -12.26
CA GLN A 148 9.23 -22.42 -11.86
C GLN A 148 7.82 -22.86 -11.39
N GLY A 149 6.82 -21.97 -11.43
CA GLY A 149 5.43 -22.26 -11.06
C GLY A 149 5.13 -22.17 -9.56
N GLN A 150 6.09 -21.73 -8.73
CA GLN A 150 5.81 -21.38 -7.33
C GLN A 150 5.02 -20.08 -7.25
N SER A 151 4.21 -19.94 -6.20
CA SER A 151 3.34 -18.79 -5.98
C SER A 151 3.41 -18.32 -4.52
N LEU A 152 3.53 -17.01 -4.32
CA LEU A 152 3.49 -16.35 -3.01
C LEU A 152 2.21 -15.51 -2.95
N PRO A 153 1.21 -15.85 -2.11
CA PRO A 153 -0.10 -15.20 -2.14
C PRO A 153 -0.04 -13.75 -1.66
N SER A 154 -0.91 -12.91 -2.20
CA SER A 154 -1.15 -11.56 -1.65
C SER A 154 -1.72 -11.66 -0.24
N LEU A 155 -1.40 -10.67 0.58
CA LEU A 155 -1.96 -10.51 1.91
C LEU A 155 -2.77 -9.21 1.97
N PRO A 156 -3.86 -9.17 2.76
CA PRO A 156 -4.69 -7.99 2.88
C PRO A 156 -3.95 -6.85 3.58
N TYR A 157 -4.15 -5.66 3.05
CA TYR A 157 -3.65 -4.41 3.59
C TYR A 157 -4.59 -3.26 3.20
N HIS A 158 -4.48 -2.14 3.91
CA HIS A 158 -5.18 -0.92 3.56
C HIS A 158 -4.19 0.25 3.47
N ARG A 159 -4.46 1.19 2.58
CA ARG A 159 -3.88 2.52 2.68
C ARG A 159 -4.83 3.44 3.42
N ALA A 160 -4.31 4.10 4.44
CA ALA A 160 -5.08 5.01 5.26
C ALA A 160 -4.25 6.25 5.60
N PHE A 161 -4.94 7.36 5.89
CA PHE A 161 -4.29 8.47 6.59
C PHE A 161 -4.11 8.12 8.06
N TRP A 162 -2.97 8.54 8.63
CA TRP A 162 -2.57 8.26 10.00
C TRP A 162 -3.65 8.60 11.02
N PHE A 163 -4.31 9.76 10.90
CA PHE A 163 -5.37 10.16 11.83
C PHE A 163 -6.54 9.17 11.84
N GLY A 164 -6.93 8.67 10.66
CA GLY A 164 -8.07 7.76 10.52
C GLY A 164 -7.73 6.37 11.04
N TRP A 165 -6.53 5.87 10.72
CA TRP A 165 -6.04 4.60 11.24
C TRP A 165 -5.93 4.62 12.76
N LEU A 166 -5.29 5.65 13.31
CA LEU A 166 -5.09 5.77 14.75
C LEU A 166 -6.41 5.91 15.52
N ALA A 167 -7.41 6.60 14.95
CA ALA A 167 -8.73 6.69 15.59
C ALA A 167 -9.42 5.32 15.72
N ALA A 168 -9.16 4.39 14.78
CA ALA A 168 -9.69 3.03 14.82
C ALA A 168 -8.81 2.08 15.67
N TYR A 169 -7.49 2.26 15.65
CA TYR A 169 -6.52 1.40 16.35
C TYR A 169 -5.49 2.25 17.14
N PRO A 170 -5.86 2.80 18.31
CA PRO A 170 -4.99 3.70 19.07
C PRO A 170 -3.67 3.04 19.53
N GLU A 171 -3.73 1.74 19.83
CA GLU A 171 -2.58 0.94 20.28
C GLU A 171 -1.71 0.41 19.13
N THR A 172 -1.96 0.86 17.89
CA THR A 172 -1.21 0.40 16.73
C THR A 172 0.29 0.68 16.88
N ARG A 173 1.08 -0.34 16.57
CA ARG A 173 2.52 -0.20 16.38
C ARG A 173 2.79 0.60 15.12
N LEU A 174 3.86 1.38 15.14
CA LEU A 174 4.29 2.18 14.00
C LEU A 174 5.75 1.88 13.63
N ILE A 175 5.99 1.63 12.35
CA ILE A 175 7.33 1.62 11.73
C ILE A 175 7.44 2.86 10.85
N LYS A 176 8.53 3.62 10.97
CA LYS A 176 8.76 4.88 10.24
C LYS A 176 10.24 5.16 10.07
#